data_AF-A0A136MXD8-F1
#
_entry.id   AF-A0A136MXD8-F1
#
_cell.length_a   1.000
_cell.length_b   1.000
_cell.length_c   1.000
_cell.angle_alpha   90.00
_cell.angle_beta   90.00
_cell.angle_gamma   90.00
#
_symmetry.space_group_name_H-M   'P 1'
#
loop_
_entity.id
_entity.type
_entity.pdbx_description
1 polymer ?
#
loop_
_entity_poly.entity_id
_entity_poly.type
_entity_poly.pdbx_seq_one_letter_code
_entity_poly.pdbx_strand_id
1 'polypeptide(L)'
;MSDKPHQKPDFQGVARSSMEEHDKLHQTIGELRACAEQAKSSQQEKHLEALGEWLKEFKVIMRRHMDFEEADGFMRPVVEIRPTLAGRVEEIRAEHDQVWETLNELIGAIDNPGQSSFWPRDVPDATLALLDQIIHHEEKENTIILDVFIDDVGTKD
;
A
#
# COMPACT_ATOMS: atom_id res chain seq x y z
N MET A 1 30.62 -31.65 -5.62
CA MET A 1 29.34 -30.92 -5.58
C MET A 1 29.42 -30.04 -4.36
N SER A 2 29.75 -28.76 -4.53
CA SER A 2 29.92 -27.82 -3.43
C SER A 2 28.54 -27.30 -3.02
N ASP A 3 28.11 -27.63 -1.81
CA ASP A 3 27.02 -26.94 -1.13
C ASP A 3 27.37 -25.44 -1.04
N LYS A 4 26.58 -24.61 -1.72
CA LYS A 4 26.62 -23.17 -1.48
C LYS A 4 26.04 -22.93 -0.09
N PRO A 5 26.75 -22.19 0.79
CA PRO A 5 26.16 -21.79 2.07
C PRO A 5 24.90 -20.97 1.76
N HIS A 6 23.75 -21.46 2.23
CA HIS A 6 22.52 -20.67 2.21
C HIS A 6 22.76 -19.46 3.11
N GLN A 7 23.00 -18.32 2.48
CA GLN A 7 23.09 -17.04 3.16
C GLN A 7 21.72 -16.82 3.81
N LYS A 8 21.68 -16.86 5.16
CA LYS A 8 20.43 -16.60 5.88
C LYS A 8 19.94 -15.21 5.47
N PRO A 9 18.65 -15.05 5.10
CA PRO A 9 18.12 -13.75 4.75
C PRO A 9 18.32 -12.77 5.93
N ASP A 10 18.72 -11.54 5.64
CA ASP A 10 18.80 -10.48 6.64
C ASP A 10 17.38 -10.03 7.01
N PHE A 11 16.74 -10.79 7.89
CA PHE A 11 15.37 -10.57 8.35
C PHE A 11 15.16 -9.19 9.00
N GLN A 12 16.18 -8.68 9.71
CA GLN A 12 16.14 -7.35 10.29
C GLN A 12 16.25 -6.27 9.21
N GLY A 13 17.02 -6.53 8.15
CA GLY A 13 17.07 -5.71 6.94
C GLY A 13 15.71 -5.62 6.26
N VAL A 14 15.03 -6.75 6.04
CA VAL A 14 13.70 -6.80 5.39
C VAL A 14 12.66 -6.04 6.20
N ALA A 15 12.58 -6.29 7.51
CA ALA A 15 11.64 -5.58 8.38
C ALA A 15 11.90 -4.06 8.35
N ARG A 16 13.16 -3.64 8.50
CA ARG A 16 13.53 -2.21 8.45
C ARG A 16 13.16 -1.55 7.13
N SER A 17 13.52 -2.18 6.01
CA SER A 17 13.20 -1.64 4.69
C SER A 17 11.68 -1.56 4.46
N SER A 18 10.90 -2.51 4.98
CA SER A 18 9.44 -2.45 4.89
C SER A 18 8.88 -1.26 5.69
N MET A 19 9.33 -1.06 6.93
CA MET A 19 8.93 0.11 7.72
C MET A 19 9.34 1.44 7.06
N GLU A 20 10.53 1.51 6.46
CA GLU A 20 11.01 2.70 5.75
C GLU A 20 10.18 3.00 4.50
N GLU A 21 9.63 1.98 3.82
CA GLU A 21 8.71 2.18 2.70
C GLU A 21 7.32 2.63 3.17
N HIS A 22 6.79 2.09 4.28
CA HIS A 22 5.54 2.59 4.90
C HIS A 22 5.66 4.06 5.34
N ASP A 23 6.77 4.46 5.96
CA ASP A 23 7.01 5.86 6.34
C ASP A 23 6.96 6.82 5.14
N LYS A 24 7.54 6.41 4.01
CA LYS A 24 7.48 7.19 2.76
C LYS A 24 6.07 7.25 2.21
N LEU A 25 5.35 6.13 2.23
CA LEU A 25 3.98 6.06 1.75
C LEU A 25 3.06 6.97 2.58
N HIS A 26 3.18 6.95 3.90
CA HIS A 26 2.46 7.86 4.80
C HIS A 26 2.68 9.34 4.48
N GLN A 27 3.89 9.74 4.08
CA GLN A 27 4.13 11.11 3.64
C GLN A 27 3.28 11.45 2.40
N THR A 28 3.30 10.60 1.38
CA THR A 28 2.52 10.81 0.16
C THR A 28 1.01 10.77 0.42
N ILE A 29 0.54 9.90 1.33
CA ILE A 29 -0.86 9.87 1.77
C ILE A 29 -1.26 11.22 2.39
N GLY A 30 -0.40 11.83 3.21
CA GLY A 30 -0.64 13.15 3.79
C GLY A 30 -0.84 14.24 2.74
N GLU A 31 0.01 14.24 1.70
CA GLU A 31 -0.05 15.20 0.59
C GLU A 31 -1.33 15.01 -0.25
N LEU A 32 -1.66 13.78 -0.62
CA LEU A 32 -2.88 13.45 -1.37
C LEU A 32 -4.15 13.75 -0.56
N ARG A 33 -4.14 13.50 0.76
CA ARG A 33 -5.25 13.84 1.66
C ARG A 33 -5.53 15.34 1.66
N ALA A 34 -4.48 16.16 1.78
CA ALA A 34 -4.62 17.62 1.74
C ALA A 34 -5.23 18.10 0.40
N CYS A 35 -4.80 17.48 -0.70
CA CYS A 35 -5.37 17.77 -2.03
C CYS A 35 -6.85 17.39 -2.12
N ALA A 36 -7.24 16.20 -1.63
CA ALA A 36 -8.61 15.74 -1.63
C ALA A 36 -9.53 16.64 -0.78
N GLU A 37 -9.10 17.04 0.42
CA GLU A 37 -9.85 17.98 1.27
C GLU A 37 -10.03 19.36 0.61
N GLN A 38 -9.03 19.83 -0.13
CA GLN A 38 -9.12 21.06 -0.89
C GLN A 38 -10.13 20.95 -2.05
N ALA A 39 -10.11 19.84 -2.78
CA ALA A 39 -11.08 19.58 -3.85
C ALA A 39 -12.51 19.50 -3.31
N LYS A 40 -12.70 18.81 -2.18
CA LYS A 40 -13.98 18.66 -1.49
C LYS A 40 -14.57 19.99 -1.02
N SER A 41 -13.75 20.84 -0.38
CA SER A 41 -14.22 22.10 0.21
C SER A 41 -14.50 23.20 -0.82
N SER A 42 -13.72 23.26 -1.90
CA SER A 42 -13.80 24.33 -2.89
C SER A 42 -14.85 24.07 -3.99
N GLN A 43 -15.10 22.81 -4.31
CA GLN A 43 -15.95 22.38 -5.44
C GLN A 43 -15.58 23.02 -6.80
N GLN A 44 -14.35 23.53 -6.94
CA GLN A 44 -13.89 24.11 -8.21
C GLN A 44 -13.24 23.02 -9.07
N GLU A 45 -13.58 23.01 -10.36
CA GLU A 45 -13.08 22.05 -11.35
C GLU A 45 -11.55 21.93 -11.34
N LYS A 46 -10.82 23.04 -11.26
CA LYS A 46 -9.35 23.04 -11.19
C LYS A 46 -8.77 22.24 -10.01
N HIS A 47 -9.49 22.16 -8.88
CA HIS A 47 -9.02 21.39 -7.72
C HIS A 47 -9.30 19.90 -7.90
N LEU A 48 -10.36 19.55 -8.64
CA LEU A 48 -10.61 18.18 -9.05
C LEU A 48 -9.59 17.70 -10.09
N GLU A 49 -9.22 18.55 -11.05
CA GLU A 49 -8.13 18.27 -12.00
C GLU A 49 -6.79 18.04 -11.26
N ALA A 50 -6.46 18.92 -10.31
CA ALA A 50 -5.26 18.75 -9.49
C ALA A 50 -5.27 17.44 -8.69
N LEU A 51 -6.43 17.05 -8.13
CA LEU A 51 -6.60 15.76 -7.46
C LEU A 51 -6.40 14.59 -8.42
N GLY A 52 -6.86 14.69 -9.66
CA GLY A 52 -6.66 13.68 -10.70
C GLY A 52 -5.18 13.44 -11.02
N GLU A 53 -4.40 14.52 -11.15
CA GLU A 53 -2.95 14.39 -11.37
C GLU A 53 -2.23 13.78 -10.16
N TRP A 54 -2.60 14.19 -8.95
CA TRP A 54 -2.07 13.58 -7.72
C TRP A 54 -2.43 12.10 -7.58
N LEU A 55 -3.65 11.68 -7.95
CA LEU A 55 -4.04 10.28 -7.95
C LEU A 55 -3.21 9.45 -8.94
N LYS A 56 -2.89 10.00 -10.12
CA LYS A 56 -2.04 9.33 -11.12
C LYS A 56 -0.61 9.14 -10.60
N GLU A 57 -0.04 10.15 -9.94
CA GLU A 57 1.27 10.05 -9.30
C GLU A 57 1.25 9.04 -8.15
N PHE A 58 0.27 9.14 -7.26
CA PHE A 58 0.08 8.22 -6.13
C PHE A 58 -0.06 6.77 -6.60
N LYS A 59 -0.79 6.52 -7.70
CA LYS A 59 -0.92 5.19 -8.29
C LYS A 59 0.45 4.61 -8.71
N VAL A 60 1.36 5.41 -9.25
CA VAL A 60 2.72 4.95 -9.59
C VAL A 60 3.51 4.59 -8.32
N ILE A 61 3.36 5.37 -7.26
CA ILE A 61 4.01 5.12 -5.96
C ILE A 61 3.45 3.83 -5.34
N MET A 62 2.13 3.68 -5.26
CA MET A 62 1.47 2.48 -4.75
C MET A 62 1.90 1.22 -5.51
N ARG A 63 2.00 1.28 -6.83
CA ARG A 63 2.45 0.12 -7.61
C ARG A 63 3.85 -0.33 -7.19
N ARG A 64 4.77 0.63 -7.04
CA ARG A 64 6.16 0.35 -6.62
C ARG A 64 6.21 -0.21 -5.20
N HIS A 65 5.38 0.31 -4.31
CA HIS A 65 5.27 -0.16 -2.93
C HIS A 65 4.81 -1.62 -2.88
N MET A 66 3.69 -1.95 -3.55
CA MET A 66 3.17 -3.31 -3.63
C MET A 66 4.16 -4.27 -4.31
N ASP A 67 4.77 -3.86 -5.43
CA ASP A 67 5.77 -4.68 -6.13
C ASP A 67 6.98 -4.96 -5.22
N PHE A 68 7.40 -3.97 -4.43
CA PHE A 68 8.45 -4.16 -3.42
C PHE A 68 8.02 -5.21 -2.40
N GLU A 69 6.88 -5.06 -1.72
CA GLU A 69 6.44 -5.98 -0.66
C GLU A 69 6.30 -7.43 -1.14
N GLU A 70 5.78 -7.60 -2.35
CA GLU A 70 5.50 -8.91 -2.94
C GLU A 70 6.74 -9.64 -3.45
N ALA A 71 7.70 -8.93 -4.06
CA ALA A 71 8.86 -9.55 -4.72
C ALA A 71 10.14 -9.52 -3.88
N ASP A 72 10.39 -8.37 -3.25
CA ASP A 72 11.67 -8.03 -2.60
C ASP A 72 11.53 -7.78 -1.08
N GLY A 73 10.31 -7.55 -0.62
CA GLY A 73 9.95 -7.20 0.75
C GLY A 73 9.55 -8.41 1.58
N PHE A 74 8.59 -8.21 2.47
CA PHE A 74 8.35 -9.13 3.57
C PHE A 74 7.52 -10.37 3.18
N MET A 75 6.70 -10.33 2.11
CA MET A 75 5.68 -11.35 1.88
C MET A 75 6.27 -12.75 1.65
N ARG A 76 7.28 -12.88 0.77
CA ARG A 76 7.92 -14.18 0.52
C ARG A 76 8.65 -14.68 1.78
N PRO A 77 9.53 -13.91 2.43
CA PRO A 77 10.19 -14.34 3.66
C PRO A 77 9.22 -14.74 4.79
N VAL A 78 8.08 -14.04 4.93
CA VAL A 78 7.07 -14.41 5.93
C VAL A 78 6.53 -15.82 5.71
N VAL A 79 6.20 -16.18 4.47
CA VAL A 79 5.69 -17.53 4.15
C VAL A 79 6.79 -18.59 4.32
N GLU A 80 8.05 -18.25 3.98
CA GLU A 80 9.19 -19.15 4.16
C GLU A 80 9.47 -19.46 5.64
N ILE A 81 9.36 -18.46 6.53
CA ILE A 81 9.61 -18.61 7.97
C ILE A 81 8.40 -19.24 8.67
N ARG A 82 7.19 -18.75 8.34
CA ARG A 82 5.95 -19.15 9.01
C ARG A 82 4.87 -19.49 7.98
N PRO A 83 4.92 -20.70 7.37
CA PRO A 83 3.97 -21.12 6.34
C PRO A 83 2.49 -21.05 6.74
N THR A 84 2.19 -21.10 8.03
CA THR A 84 0.81 -20.95 8.56
C THR A 84 0.22 -19.56 8.30
N LEU A 85 1.03 -18.55 7.96
CA LEU A 85 0.59 -17.21 7.58
C LEU A 85 0.31 -17.04 6.08
N ALA A 86 0.49 -18.08 5.25
CA ALA A 86 0.27 -17.98 3.81
C ALA A 86 -1.11 -17.43 3.45
N GLY A 87 -2.17 -17.85 4.17
CA GLY A 87 -3.52 -17.33 3.96
C GLY A 87 -3.63 -15.81 4.19
N ARG A 88 -2.97 -15.29 5.23
CA ARG A 88 -2.94 -13.83 5.51
C ARG A 88 -2.16 -13.07 4.45
N VAL A 89 -1.07 -13.63 3.93
CA VAL A 89 -0.32 -13.01 2.82
C VAL A 89 -1.17 -12.94 1.55
N GLU A 90 -1.95 -13.97 1.25
CA GLU A 90 -2.89 -13.93 0.12
C GLU A 90 -4.04 -12.91 0.33
N GLU A 91 -4.50 -12.72 1.57
CA GLU A 91 -5.46 -11.66 1.90
C GLU A 91 -4.88 -10.26 1.62
N ILE A 92 -3.61 -10.01 2.00
CA ILE A 92 -2.91 -8.75 1.69
C ILE A 92 -2.81 -8.53 0.18
N ARG A 93 -2.44 -9.56 -0.60
CA ARG A 93 -2.42 -9.48 -2.08
C ARG A 93 -3.80 -9.13 -2.66
N ALA A 94 -4.86 -9.74 -2.15
CA ALA A 94 -6.21 -9.41 -2.59
C ALA A 94 -6.63 -7.97 -2.23
N GLU A 95 -6.14 -7.43 -1.12
CA GLU A 95 -6.31 -6.03 -0.75
C GLU A 95 -5.52 -5.09 -1.69
N HIS A 96 -4.32 -5.47 -2.14
CA HIS A 96 -3.56 -4.73 -3.16
C HIS A 96 -4.35 -4.60 -4.47
N ASP A 97 -4.92 -5.70 -4.95
CA ASP A 97 -5.74 -5.70 -6.16
C ASP A 97 -6.95 -4.76 -6.03
N GLN A 98 -7.63 -4.77 -4.88
CA GLN A 98 -8.76 -3.87 -4.59
C GLN A 98 -8.35 -2.39 -4.56
N VAL A 99 -7.22 -2.07 -3.91
CA VAL A 99 -6.68 -0.69 -3.88
C VAL A 99 -6.35 -0.25 -5.31
N TRP A 100 -5.73 -1.11 -6.11
CA TRP A 100 -5.39 -0.83 -7.50
C TRP A 100 -6.62 -0.57 -8.37
N GLU A 101 -7.63 -1.42 -8.27
CA GLU A 101 -8.90 -1.26 -8.98
C GLU A 101 -9.58 0.06 -8.59
N THR A 102 -9.67 0.34 -7.29
CA THR A 102 -10.28 1.59 -6.80
C THR A 102 -9.56 2.82 -7.32
N LEU A 103 -8.21 2.84 -7.32
CA LEU A 103 -7.44 3.94 -7.91
C LEU A 103 -7.75 4.14 -9.40
N ASN A 104 -7.88 3.06 -10.17
CA ASN A 104 -8.25 3.14 -11.57
C ASN A 104 -9.64 3.73 -11.77
N GLU A 105 -10.61 3.35 -10.95
CA GLU A 105 -11.96 3.88 -11.03
C GLU A 105 -12.02 5.37 -10.68
N LEU A 106 -11.29 5.81 -9.65
CA LEU A 106 -11.22 7.22 -9.25
C LEU A 106 -10.58 8.09 -10.34
N ILE A 107 -9.45 7.65 -10.90
CA ILE A 107 -8.79 8.34 -12.02
C ILE A 107 -9.73 8.36 -13.24
N GLY A 108 -10.36 7.23 -13.55
CA GLY A 108 -11.31 7.11 -14.65
C GLY A 108 -12.51 8.05 -14.51
N ALA A 109 -12.99 8.29 -13.29
CA ALA A 109 -14.09 9.21 -13.02
C ALA A 109 -13.73 10.66 -13.32
N ILE A 110 -12.48 11.05 -13.12
CA ILE A 110 -11.98 12.39 -13.46
C ILE A 110 -11.70 12.50 -14.96
N ASP A 111 -10.93 11.57 -15.51
CA ASP A 111 -10.45 11.65 -16.91
C ASP A 111 -11.55 11.37 -17.94
N ASN A 112 -12.50 10.48 -17.63
CA ASN A 112 -13.56 10.04 -18.54
C ASN A 112 -14.91 9.92 -17.81
N PRO A 113 -15.56 11.05 -17.45
CA PRO A 113 -16.84 11.02 -16.75
C PRO A 113 -17.89 10.17 -17.49
N GLY A 114 -18.51 9.23 -16.76
CA GLY A 114 -19.52 8.31 -17.30
C GLY A 114 -19.00 6.93 -17.73
N GLN A 115 -17.68 6.69 -17.68
CA GLN A 115 -17.10 5.34 -17.85
C GLN A 115 -16.65 4.70 -16.51
N SER A 116 -16.71 5.45 -15.42
CA SER A 116 -16.42 4.98 -14.06
C SER A 116 -17.69 4.77 -13.24
N SER A 117 -17.59 3.92 -12.22
CA SER A 117 -18.59 3.73 -11.17
C SER A 117 -18.79 5.01 -10.32
N PHE A 118 -17.76 5.85 -10.21
CA PHE A 118 -17.79 7.09 -9.44
C PHE A 118 -18.22 8.29 -10.30
N TRP A 119 -18.98 9.20 -9.68
CA TRP A 119 -19.20 10.53 -10.24
C TRP A 119 -18.02 11.44 -9.90
N PRO A 120 -17.62 12.37 -10.78
CA PRO A 120 -16.48 13.27 -10.52
C PRO A 120 -16.59 14.03 -9.19
N ARG A 121 -17.80 14.43 -8.79
CA ARG A 121 -18.05 15.16 -7.53
C ARG A 121 -17.83 14.30 -6.27
N ASP A 122 -17.93 12.98 -6.40
CA ASP A 122 -17.82 12.04 -5.28
C ASP A 122 -16.36 11.55 -5.11
N VAL A 123 -15.49 11.84 -6.08
CA VAL A 123 -14.07 11.41 -6.07
C VAL A 123 -13.30 11.92 -4.85
N PRO A 124 -13.43 13.17 -4.38
CA PRO A 124 -12.72 13.60 -3.18
C PRO A 124 -13.05 12.76 -1.93
N ASP A 125 -14.33 12.45 -1.72
CA ASP A 125 -14.76 11.63 -0.58
C ASP A 125 -14.29 10.18 -0.72
N ALA A 126 -14.41 9.62 -1.92
CA ALA A 126 -13.95 8.27 -2.20
C ALA A 126 -12.41 8.13 -2.08
N THR A 127 -11.65 9.15 -2.48
CA THR A 127 -10.21 9.20 -2.25
C THR A 127 -9.89 9.18 -0.76
N LEU A 128 -10.56 10.01 0.06
CA LEU A 128 -10.33 10.01 1.51
C LEU A 128 -10.61 8.65 2.15
N ALA A 129 -11.69 7.98 1.74
CA ALA A 129 -12.02 6.63 2.19
C ALA A 129 -10.97 5.60 1.77
N LEU A 130 -10.47 5.68 0.53
CA LEU A 130 -9.38 4.82 0.06
C LEU A 130 -8.09 5.04 0.87
N LEU A 131 -7.75 6.28 1.22
CA LEU A 131 -6.58 6.57 2.05
C LEU A 131 -6.71 5.99 3.46
N ASP A 132 -7.90 6.04 4.05
CA ASP A 132 -8.15 5.39 5.35
C ASP A 132 -8.01 3.86 5.25
N GLN A 133 -8.46 3.26 4.13
CA GLN A 133 -8.30 1.83 3.87
C GLN A 133 -6.82 1.44 3.75
N ILE A 134 -6.00 2.24 3.06
CA ILE A 134 -4.56 1.97 2.91
C ILE A 134 -3.84 2.05 4.26
N ILE A 135 -4.15 3.04 5.10
CA ILE A 135 -3.57 3.12 6.45
C ILE A 135 -3.91 1.87 7.27
N HIS A 136 -5.17 1.42 7.23
CA HIS A 136 -5.58 0.21 7.93
C HIS A 136 -4.93 -1.06 7.36
N HIS A 137 -4.67 -1.08 6.06
CA HIS A 137 -3.93 -2.15 5.40
C HIS A 137 -2.50 -2.24 5.92
N GLU A 138 -1.76 -1.13 5.95
CA GLU A 138 -0.39 -1.08 6.48
C GLU A 138 -0.31 -1.54 7.94
N GLU A 139 -1.33 -1.26 8.77
CA GLU A 139 -1.39 -1.78 10.16
C GLU A 139 -1.39 -3.31 10.21
N LYS A 140 -2.08 -3.98 9.27
CA LYS A 140 -2.10 -5.44 9.19
C LYS A 140 -0.74 -5.99 8.77
N GLU A 141 -0.09 -5.35 7.82
CA GLU A 141 1.24 -5.72 7.34
C GLU A 141 2.29 -5.54 8.44
N ASN A 142 2.25 -4.40 9.13
CA ASN A 142 3.07 -4.13 10.30
C ASN A 142 2.94 -5.23 11.35
N THR A 143 1.70 -5.63 11.66
CA THR A 143 1.47 -6.73 12.60
C THR A 143 2.15 -8.02 12.13
N ILE A 144 2.05 -8.38 10.85
CA ILE A 144 2.70 -9.57 10.29
C ILE A 144 4.22 -9.46 10.37
N ILE A 145 4.79 -8.31 10.02
CA ILE A 145 6.24 -8.07 10.04
C ILE A 145 6.77 -8.19 11.47
N LEU A 146 6.11 -7.56 12.45
CA LEU A 146 6.48 -7.62 13.86
C LEU A 146 6.39 -9.06 14.41
N ASP A 147 5.28 -9.75 14.14
CA ASP A 147 5.03 -11.13 14.58
C ASP A 147 6.09 -12.12 14.10
N VAL A 148 6.66 -11.89 12.91
CA VAL A 148 7.57 -12.85 12.25
C VAL A 148 9.04 -12.49 12.45
N PHE A 149 9.40 -11.22 12.35
CA PHE A 149 10.82 -10.82 12.34
C PHE A 149 11.31 -10.22 13.66
N ILE A 150 10.40 -9.79 14.53
CA ILE A 150 10.77 -9.15 15.81
C ILE A 150 10.51 -10.10 16.99
N ASP A 151 9.34 -10.74 17.05
CA ASP A 151 8.98 -11.59 18.19
C ASP A 151 9.71 -12.96 18.20
N ASP A 152 10.11 -13.51 17.05
CA ASP A 152 10.85 -14.79 16.97
C ASP A 152 12.34 -14.67 17.37
N VAL A 153 12.81 -13.47 17.75
CA VAL A 153 14.16 -13.24 18.28
C VAL A 153 14.21 -13.46 19.82
N GLY A 154 13.07 -13.75 20.45
CA GLY A 154 12.88 -13.68 21.91
C GLY A 154 13.00 -14.96 22.75
N THR A 155 13.36 -16.13 22.22
CA THR A 155 13.53 -17.35 23.05
C THR A 155 14.93 -17.96 22.94
N LYS A 156 15.85 -17.43 23.73
CA LYS A 156 17.00 -18.17 24.27
C LYS A 156 17.11 -17.86 25.76
N ASP A 157 16.44 -18.67 26.57
CA ASP A 157 16.87 -19.00 27.92
C ASP A 157 17.51 -20.40 27.90
#